data_AF-A0A151QUB4-F1
#
_entry.id   AF-A0A151QUB4-F1
#
_cell.length_a   1.000
_cell.length_b   1.000
_cell.length_c   1.000
_cell.angle_alpha   90.00
_cell.angle_beta   90.00
_cell.angle_gamma   90.00
#
_symmetry.space_group_name_H-M   'P 1'
#
loop_
_entity.id
_entity.type
_entity.pdbx_description
1 polymer ?
#
loop_
_entity_poly.entity_id
_entity_poly.type
_entity_poly.pdbx_seq_one_letter_code
_entity_poly.pdbx_strand_id
1 'polypeptide(L)' 'MLLGEVKLENSTTLYGMTQCTRDLSNTNCTKCLDDALSKLLDCCDGNQGGRVLKGSCNFRYEIFPFLND' A
#
# COMPACT_ATOMS: atom_id res chain seq x y z
N MET A 1 2.90 -10.43 -3.70
CA MET A 1 3.04 -9.55 -2.53
C MET A 1 4.38 -8.88 -2.67
N LEU A 2 4.41 -7.55 -2.68
CA LEU A 2 5.64 -6.76 -2.78
C LEU A 2 5.72 -5.86 -1.55
N LEU A 3 6.93 -5.81 -0.99
CA LEU A 3 7.25 -4.98 0.16
C LEU A 3 8.25 -3.92 -0.27
N GLY A 4 8.15 -2.75 0.33
CA GLY A 4 9.10 -1.68 0.12
C GLY A 4 9.23 -0.85 1.38
N GLU A 5 10.40 -0.27 1.57
CA GLU A 5 10.63 0.73 2.61
C GLU A 5 11.41 1.89 2.02
N VAL A 6 11.13 3.09 2.49
CA VAL A 6 11.85 4.31 2.09
C VAL A 6 12.07 5.19 3.30
N LYS A 7 13.30 5.67 3.49
CA LYS A 7 13.63 6.65 4.53
C LYS A 7 13.29 8.05 4.05
N LEU A 8 12.44 8.74 4.79
CA LEU A 8 12.05 10.13 4.54
C LEU A 8 13.06 11.11 5.16
N GLU A 9 13.03 12.36 4.72
CA GLU A 9 13.98 13.41 5.14
C GLU A 9 13.98 13.67 6.65
N ASN A 10 12.82 13.52 7.31
CA ASN A 10 12.67 13.68 8.76
C ASN A 10 13.13 12.45 9.58
N SER A 11 13.93 11.56 8.99
CA SER A 11 14.37 10.29 9.57
C SER A 11 13.26 9.29 9.91
N THR A 12 12.03 9.51 9.44
CA THR A 12 10.96 8.51 9.51
C THR A 12 11.11 7.51 8.38
N THR A 13 11.00 6.21 8.66
CA THR A 13 10.94 5.18 7.62
C THR A 13 9.48 4.88 7.29
N LEU A 14 9.14 5.00 6.02
CA LEU A 14 7.85 4.59 5.48
C LEU A 14 7.96 3.14 5.03
N TYR A 15 7.09 2.28 5.57
CA TYR A 15 6.96 0.89 5.18
C TYR A 15 5.71 0.74 4.30
N GLY A 16 5.82 -0.01 3.21
CA GLY A 16 4.77 -0.20 2.22
C GLY A 16 4.60 -1.67 1.84
N MET A 17 3.35 -2.06 1.57
CA MET A 17 3.00 -3.38 1.08
C MET A 17 1.89 -3.31 0.04
N THR A 18 2.09 -4.07 -1.04
CA THR A 18 1.05 -4.36 -2.02
C THR A 18 0.84 -5.86 -2.16
N GLN A 19 -0.40 -6.26 -2.35
CA GLN A 19 -0.77 -7.65 -2.61
C GLN A 19 -1.94 -7.68 -3.57
N CYS A 20 -1.88 -8.57 -4.56
CA CYS A 20 -3.01 -8.91 -5.42
C CYS A 20 -3.34 -10.39 -5.24
N THR A 21 -4.58 -10.78 -5.53
CA THR A 21 -4.95 -12.20 -5.61
C THR A 21 -4.24 -12.85 -6.81
N ARG A 22 -3.97 -14.16 -6.71
CA ARG A 22 -3.08 -14.87 -7.66
C ARG A 22 -3.66 -15.01 -9.07
N ASP A 23 -4.96 -14.83 -9.22
CA ASP A 23 -5.72 -14.94 -10.46
C ASP A 23 -5.63 -13.70 -11.35
N LEU A 24 -5.10 -12.58 -10.86
CA LEU A 24 -4.97 -11.35 -11.64
C LEU A 24 -3.72 -11.37 -12.53
N SER A 25 -3.88 -10.87 -13.76
CA SER A 25 -2.75 -10.45 -14.58
C SER A 25 -2.02 -9.26 -13.95
N ASN A 26 -0.76 -9.05 -14.33
CA ASN A 26 0.02 -7.90 -13.85
C ASN A 26 -0.70 -6.56 -14.11
N THR A 27 -1.27 -6.38 -15.30
CA THR A 27 -2.00 -5.15 -15.67
C THR A 27 -3.23 -4.93 -14.78
N ASN A 28 -4.02 -5.98 -14.52
CA ASN A 28 -5.19 -5.85 -13.67
C ASN A 28 -4.83 -5.63 -12.19
N CYS A 29 -3.72 -6.23 -11.74
CA CYS A 29 -3.17 -5.98 -10.42
C CYS A 29 -2.75 -4.52 -10.26
N THR A 30 -1.97 -3.96 -11.21
CA THR A 30 -1.58 -2.55 -11.21
C THR A 30 -2.81 -1.64 -11.17
N LYS A 31 -3.80 -1.87 -12.04
CA LYS A 31 -5.05 -1.09 -12.04
C LYS A 31 -5.77 -1.12 -10.69
N CYS A 32 -5.88 -2.31 -10.07
CA CYS A 32 -6.53 -2.43 -8.76
C CYS A 32 -5.79 -1.62 -7.69
N LEU A 33 -4.45 -1.66 -7.70
CA LEU A 33 -3.60 -0.94 -6.77
C LEU A 33 -3.67 0.58 -6.99
N ASP A 34 -3.68 1.06 -8.24
CA ASP A 34 -3.84 2.48 -8.58
C ASP A 34 -5.19 3.02 -8.09
N ASP A 35 -6.26 2.25 -8.32
CA ASP A 35 -7.58 2.61 -7.81
C ASP A 35 -7.62 2.57 -6.27
N ALA A 36 -6.81 1.72 -5.62
CA ALA A 36 -6.73 1.64 -4.16
C ALA A 36 -5.97 2.84 -3.58
N LEU A 37 -4.88 3.24 -4.24
CA LEU A 37 -4.13 4.44 -3.91
C LEU A 37 -4.98 5.71 -4.08
N SER A 38 -5.73 5.82 -5.18
CA SER A 38 -6.64 6.95 -5.42
C SER A 38 -7.66 7.09 -4.28
N LYS A 39 -8.24 5.96 -3.85
CA LYS A 39 -9.20 5.97 -2.73
C LYS A 39 -8.55 6.39 -1.40
N LEU A 40 -7.30 6.00 -1.20
CA LEU A 40 -6.54 6.36 -0.02
C LEU A 40 -6.28 7.87 0.03
N LEU A 41 -5.86 8.45 -1.10
CA LEU A 41 -5.68 9.90 -1.23
C LEU A 41 -7.01 10.65 -0.99
N ASP A 42 -8.12 10.14 -1.50
CA ASP A 42 -9.43 10.78 -1.29
C ASP A 42 -9.92 10.74 0.17
N CYS A 43 -9.67 9.66 0.92
CA CYS A 43 -10.22 9.48 2.27
C CYS A 43 -9.32 9.96 3.40
N CYS A 44 -8.01 9.91 3.15
CA CYS A 44 -7.03 9.70 4.21
C CYS A 44 -5.74 10.46 3.94
N ASP A 45 -5.77 11.46 3.05
CA ASP A 45 -4.64 12.35 2.81
C ASP A 45 -4.16 13.02 4.10
N GLY A 46 -2.84 13.14 4.25
CA GLY A 46 -2.19 13.65 5.46
C GLY A 46 -2.07 12.66 6.63
N ASN A 47 -2.68 11.46 6.57
CA ASN A 47 -2.52 10.47 7.62
C ASN A 47 -1.12 9.82 7.60
N GLN A 48 -0.59 9.51 8.79
CA GLN A 48 0.71 8.85 8.98
C GLN A 48 0.73 7.38 8.52
N GLY A 49 -0.43 6.80 8.25
CA GLY A 49 -0.59 5.42 7.84
C GLY A 49 -1.94 5.24 7.16
N GLY A 50 -2.06 4.21 6.35
CA GLY A 50 -3.29 3.95 5.62
C GLY A 50 -3.33 2.58 4.97
N ARG A 51 -4.52 2.02 4.92
CA ARG A 51 -4.79 0.73 4.27
C ARG A 51 -6.06 0.79 3.46
N VAL A 52 -5.99 0.31 2.22
CA VAL A 52 -7.16 0.05 1.39
C VAL A 52 -7.17 -1.42 1.01
N LEU A 53 -8.24 -2.11 1.42
CA LEU A 53 -8.49 -3.50 1.08
C LEU A 53 -9.64 -3.57 0.08
N LYS A 54 -9.35 -4.12 -1.10
CA LYS A 54 -10.32 -4.46 -2.14
C LYS A 54 -10.42 -5.98 -2.26
N GLY A 55 -11.44 -6.48 -2.95
CA GLY A 55 -11.61 -7.92 -3.17
C GLY A 55 -10.41 -8.57 -3.88
N SER A 56 -9.72 -7.80 -4.73
CA SER A 56 -8.65 -8.28 -5.60
C SER A 56 -7.25 -7.78 -5.22
N CYS A 57 -7.13 -6.76 -4.36
CA CYS A 57 -5.85 -6.21 -3.97
C CYS A 57 -5.89 -5.52 -2.60
N ASN A 58 -4.72 -5.38 -1.98
CA ASN A 58 -4.48 -4.74 -0.71
C ASN A 58 -3.31 -3.78 -0.86
N PHE A 59 -3.49 -2.54 -0.43
CA PHE A 59 -2.44 -1.52 -0.31
C PHE A 59 -2.36 -1.09 1.15
N ARG A 60 -1.15 -1.07 1.71
CA ARG A 60 -0.91 -0.60 3.07
C ARG A 60 0.40 0.15 3.16
N TYR A 61 0.41 1.28 3.86
CA TYR A 61 1.63 1.94 4.31
C TYR A 61 1.51 2.33 5.78
N GLU A 62 2.64 2.38 6.47
CA GLU A 62 2.77 2.82 7.85
C GLU A 62 4.13 3.47 8.09
N ILE A 63 4.27 4.28 9.14
CA ILE A 63 5.55 4.81 9.63
C ILE A 63 6.24 3.90 10.67
N PHE A 64 5.75 2.67 10.82
CA PHE A 64 6.30 1.65 11.70
C PHE A 64 6.32 0.30 10.96
N PRO A 65 7.25 -0.60 11.28
CA PRO A 65 7.27 -1.93 10.67
C PRO A 65 6.01 -2.71 11.08
N PHE A 66 5.27 -3.22 10.09
CA PHE A 66 4.02 -3.96 10.32
C PHE A 66 4.00 -5.35 9.68
N LEU A 67 5.10 -5.73 9.04
CA LEU A 67 5.31 -7.03 8.43
C LEU A 67 6.47 -7.69 9.14
N ASN A 68 6.13 -8.36 10.23
CA ASN A 68 7.03 -9.22 10.96
C ASN A 68 6.26 -10.53 11.23
N ASP A 69 6.80 -11.64 10.77
CA ASP A 69 7.00 -12.81 11.64
C ASP A 69 8.46 -12.74 12.10
#